data_AF-A0A8T5VHN7-F1
#
_entry.id   AF-A0A8T5VHN7-F1
#
_cell.length_a   1.000
_cell.length_b   1.000
_cell.length_c   1.000
_cell.angle_alpha   90.00
_cell.angle_beta   90.00
_cell.angle_gamma   90.00
#
_symmetry.space_group_name_H-M   'P 1'
#
loop_
_entity.id
_entity.type
_entity.pdbx_description
1 polymer ?
#
loop_
_entity_poly.entity_id
_entity_poly.type
_entity_poly.pdbx_seq_one_letter_code
_entity_poly.pdbx_strand_id
1 'polypeptide(L)'
;MKVAFDQNVPIGLVRVLQNFASEHQFRKISGSFSIKSAADYTPKPGDDDYQPKNDVPWLKRFADDGGKVVISGDVRMKSRPHERLALIEHGFIVIFFEAQWSDWKFWRKCALLIHWWPVIAAKIKRTRGASFYHVPCNWVENGKLRWVSNKDPKLLKIEQRTRAAKRQKKKTKDMPTKPSDGPLFDYAEADAGKGR
;
A
#
# COMPACT_ATOMS: atom_id res chain seq x y z
N MET A 1 -17.38 -11.89 10.25
CA MET A 1 -16.48 -11.72 9.07
C MET A 1 -15.15 -12.41 9.35
N LYS A 2 -14.57 -13.13 8.38
CA LYS A 2 -13.28 -13.83 8.55
C LYS A 2 -12.11 -12.90 8.20
N VAL A 3 -11.11 -12.86 9.09
CA VAL A 3 -9.89 -12.05 8.98
C VAL A 3 -8.69 -12.98 9.06
N ALA A 4 -7.85 -13.00 8.02
CA ALA A 4 -6.61 -13.77 8.01
C ALA A 4 -5.41 -12.87 8.30
N PHE A 5 -4.51 -13.34 9.15
CA PHE A 5 -3.20 -12.74 9.38
C PHE A 5 -2.13 -13.50 8.61
N ASP A 6 -1.35 -12.77 7.83
CA ASP A 6 -0.18 -13.26 7.10
C ASP A 6 0.90 -13.83 8.04
N GLN A 7 1.75 -14.69 7.50
CA GLN A 7 2.88 -15.33 8.19
C GLN A 7 3.92 -14.32 8.72
N ASN A 8 3.98 -13.13 8.12
CA ASN A 8 4.84 -12.03 8.58
C ASN A 8 4.30 -11.27 9.80
N VAL A 9 3.12 -11.66 10.30
CA VAL A 9 2.57 -11.18 11.58
C VAL A 9 2.91 -12.18 12.67
N PRO A 10 3.31 -11.74 13.88
CA PRO A 10 3.68 -12.66 14.95
C PRO A 10 2.55 -13.64 15.32
N ILE A 11 2.78 -14.94 15.11
CA ILE A 11 1.74 -15.98 15.31
C ILE A 11 1.21 -16.04 16.75
N GLY A 12 2.07 -15.79 17.74
CA GLY A 12 1.66 -15.74 19.15
C GLY A 12 0.58 -14.67 19.40
N LEU A 13 0.68 -13.54 18.72
CA LEU A 13 -0.29 -12.46 18.81
C LEU A 13 -1.60 -12.80 18.08
N VAL A 14 -1.52 -13.48 16.93
CA VAL A 14 -2.72 -13.96 16.22
C VAL A 14 -3.53 -14.88 17.11
N ARG A 15 -2.87 -15.80 17.83
CA ARG A 15 -3.52 -16.69 18.81
C ARG A 15 -4.16 -15.91 19.98
N VAL A 16 -3.47 -14.90 20.50
CA VAL A 16 -4.04 -14.02 21.53
C VAL A 16 -5.29 -13.31 21.02
N LEU A 17 -5.25 -12.76 19.80
CA LEU A 17 -6.42 -12.11 19.20
C LEU A 17 -7.56 -13.11 18.92
N GLN A 18 -7.26 -14.36 18.54
CA GLN A 18 -8.26 -15.41 18.41
C GLN A 18 -8.98 -15.69 19.74
N ASN A 19 -8.23 -15.75 20.85
CA ASN A 19 -8.80 -15.90 22.18
C ASN A 19 -9.61 -14.67 22.61
N PHE A 20 -9.16 -13.46 22.27
CA PHE A 20 -9.95 -12.25 22.52
C PHE A 20 -11.23 -12.22 21.69
N ALA A 21 -11.22 -12.75 20.46
CA ALA A 21 -12.40 -12.81 19.63
C ALA A 21 -13.50 -13.77 20.15
N SER A 22 -13.13 -14.76 20.99
CA SER A 22 -14.09 -15.63 21.68
C SER A 22 -14.60 -15.02 23.00
N GLU A 23 -13.89 -14.05 23.56
CA GLU A 23 -14.22 -13.37 24.81
C GLU A 23 -15.33 -12.31 24.60
N HIS A 24 -16.33 -12.29 25.49
CA HIS A 24 -17.56 -11.53 25.28
C HIS A 24 -17.35 -10.01 25.40
N GLN A 25 -16.50 -9.54 26.32
CA GLN A 25 -16.21 -8.11 26.46
C GLN A 25 -15.51 -7.57 25.21
N PHE A 26 -14.56 -8.32 24.66
CA PHE A 26 -13.86 -7.94 23.43
C PHE A 26 -14.74 -7.95 22.19
N ARG A 27 -15.72 -8.85 22.11
CA ARG A 27 -16.71 -8.88 21.01
C ARG A 27 -17.53 -7.59 20.93
N LYS A 28 -17.87 -6.97 22.07
CA LYS A 28 -18.59 -5.69 22.09
C LYS A 28 -17.74 -4.54 21.56
N ILE A 29 -16.45 -4.51 21.90
CA ILE A 29 -15.54 -3.41 21.55
C ILE A 29 -15.07 -3.52 20.09
N SER A 30 -14.59 -4.70 19.71
CA SER A 30 -13.94 -4.90 18.40
C SER A 30 -14.91 -5.46 17.35
N GLY A 31 -15.94 -6.20 17.75
CA GLY A 31 -16.90 -6.86 16.86
C GLY A 31 -16.70 -8.38 16.74
N SER A 32 -17.64 -9.03 16.05
CA SER A 32 -17.60 -10.46 15.77
C SER A 32 -16.72 -10.79 14.54
N PHE A 33 -15.41 -10.83 14.77
CA PHE A 33 -14.45 -11.33 13.78
C PHE A 33 -14.08 -12.78 14.04
N SER A 34 -13.98 -13.58 12.98
CA SER A 34 -13.37 -14.90 13.03
C SER A 34 -11.93 -14.73 12.58
N ILE A 35 -11.00 -14.77 13.52
CA ILE A 35 -9.58 -14.54 13.27
C ILE A 35 -8.93 -15.87 12.87
N LYS A 36 -8.19 -15.86 11.78
CA LYS A 36 -7.51 -17.03 11.21
C LYS A 36 -6.05 -16.70 10.92
N SER A 37 -5.21 -17.73 10.87
CA SER A 37 -3.83 -17.60 10.39
C SER A 37 -3.78 -17.92 8.89
N ALA A 38 -2.96 -17.22 8.12
CA ALA A 38 -2.69 -17.58 6.73
C ALA A 38 -2.06 -18.98 6.63
N ALA A 39 -1.33 -19.41 7.67
CA ALA A 39 -0.78 -20.75 7.76
C ALA A 39 -1.87 -21.84 7.73
N ASP A 40 -3.10 -21.55 8.15
CA ASP A 40 -4.22 -22.50 8.13
C ASP A 40 -4.68 -22.82 6.70
N TYR A 41 -4.39 -21.92 5.75
CA TYR A 41 -4.75 -22.04 4.34
C TYR A 41 -3.54 -22.24 3.42
N THR A 42 -2.32 -22.12 3.94
CA THR A 42 -1.10 -22.26 3.14
C THR A 42 -0.94 -23.71 2.69
N PRO A 43 -0.86 -24.00 1.38
CA PRO A 43 -0.61 -25.35 0.90
C PRO A 43 0.72 -25.88 1.43
N LYS A 44 0.78 -27.19 1.71
CA LYS A 44 2.01 -27.85 2.17
C LYS A 44 2.75 -28.49 0.99
N PRO A 45 4.08 -28.72 1.10
CA PRO A 45 4.79 -29.52 0.12
C PRO A 45 4.13 -30.90 -0.01
N GLY A 46 3.50 -31.17 -1.16
CA GLY A 46 2.69 -32.36 -1.40
C GLY A 46 1.25 -32.06 -1.83
N ASP A 47 0.75 -30.85 -1.63
CA ASP A 47 -0.56 -30.42 -2.15
C ASP A 47 -0.44 -30.05 -3.64
N ASP A 48 -1.48 -30.33 -4.44
CA ASP A 48 -1.50 -30.09 -5.90
C ASP A 48 -1.33 -28.61 -6.31
N ASP A 49 -1.77 -27.69 -5.44
CA ASP A 49 -1.68 -26.24 -5.61
C ASP A 49 -0.51 -25.61 -4.85
N TYR A 50 0.42 -26.42 -4.33
CA TYR A 50 1.63 -25.93 -3.65
C TYR A 50 2.54 -25.19 -4.63
N GLN A 51 2.76 -23.91 -4.34
CA GLN A 51 3.71 -23.09 -5.09
C GLN A 51 4.65 -22.37 -4.10
N PRO A 52 5.97 -22.61 -4.18
CA PRO A 52 6.91 -21.99 -3.26
C PRO A 52 6.93 -20.48 -3.44
N LYS A 53 6.88 -19.73 -2.33
CA LYS A 53 6.93 -18.25 -2.29
C LYS A 53 5.81 -17.57 -3.09
N ASN A 54 4.67 -18.24 -3.27
CA ASN A 54 3.49 -17.65 -3.88
C ASN A 54 2.34 -17.61 -2.87
N ASP A 55 1.78 -16.42 -2.67
CA ASP A 55 0.66 -16.21 -1.74
C ASP A 55 -0.72 -16.48 -2.38
N VAL A 56 -0.80 -16.63 -3.71
CA VAL A 56 -2.08 -16.82 -4.44
C VAL A 56 -2.87 -18.06 -3.98
N PRO A 57 -2.27 -19.25 -3.80
CA PRO A 57 -3.02 -20.45 -3.45
C PRO A 57 -3.78 -20.33 -2.11
N TRP A 58 -3.12 -19.79 -1.08
CA TRP A 58 -3.76 -19.66 0.23
C TRP A 58 -4.81 -18.53 0.24
N LEU A 59 -4.58 -17.46 -0.52
CA LEU A 59 -5.59 -16.41 -0.72
C LEU A 59 -6.86 -16.96 -1.35
N LYS A 60 -6.72 -17.84 -2.34
CA LYS A 60 -7.85 -18.53 -2.97
C LYS A 60 -8.59 -19.43 -1.97
N ARG A 61 -7.86 -20.34 -1.28
CA ARG A 61 -8.43 -21.20 -0.24
C ARG A 61 -9.15 -20.40 0.86
N PHE A 62 -8.58 -19.26 1.26
CA PHE A 62 -9.21 -18.37 2.23
C PHE A 62 -10.47 -17.69 1.67
N ALA A 63 -10.46 -17.26 0.40
CA ALA A 63 -11.65 -16.69 -0.25
C ALA A 63 -12.79 -17.71 -0.34
N ASP A 64 -12.46 -18.96 -0.71
CA ASP A 64 -13.40 -20.07 -0.84
C ASP A 64 -14.05 -20.41 0.51
N ASP A 65 -13.30 -20.30 1.61
CA ASP A 65 -13.81 -20.42 2.98
C ASP A 65 -14.61 -19.16 3.45
N GLY A 66 -14.88 -18.19 2.57
CA GLY A 66 -15.62 -16.97 2.89
C GLY A 66 -14.80 -15.89 3.59
N GLY A 67 -13.47 -15.98 3.50
CA GLY A 67 -12.53 -14.94 3.89
C GLY A 67 -12.77 -13.62 3.16
N LYS A 68 -12.64 -12.50 3.88
CA LYS A 68 -12.85 -11.16 3.28
C LYS A 68 -11.77 -10.14 3.62
N VAL A 69 -10.96 -10.41 4.64
CA VAL A 69 -9.95 -9.45 5.12
C VAL A 69 -8.62 -10.13 5.30
N VAL A 70 -7.56 -9.50 4.79
CA VAL A 70 -6.18 -9.95 4.94
C VAL A 70 -5.38 -8.86 5.63
N ILE A 71 -4.65 -9.21 6.68
CA ILE A 71 -3.70 -8.33 7.36
C ILE A 71 -2.29 -8.86 7.09
N SER A 72 -1.50 -8.11 6.33
CA SER A 72 -0.19 -8.54 5.87
C SER A 72 0.96 -7.67 6.36
N GLY A 73 2.02 -8.33 6.81
CA GLY A 73 3.30 -7.71 7.11
C GLY A 73 4.17 -7.51 5.86
N ASP A 74 3.93 -8.25 4.77
CA ASP A 74 4.65 -8.06 3.51
C ASP A 74 4.04 -6.94 2.66
N VAL A 75 4.66 -5.77 2.71
CA VAL A 75 4.30 -4.62 1.85
C VAL A 75 4.53 -4.92 0.37
N ARG A 76 5.33 -5.94 0.01
CA ARG A 76 5.62 -6.29 -1.39
C ARG A 76 4.46 -7.01 -2.06
N MET A 77 3.52 -7.57 -1.31
CA MET A 77 2.36 -8.29 -1.86
C MET A 77 1.51 -7.40 -2.80
N LYS A 78 1.45 -6.08 -2.53
CA LYS A 78 0.79 -5.11 -3.44
C LYS A 78 1.51 -4.89 -4.76
N SER A 79 2.81 -5.19 -4.83
CA SER A 79 3.67 -4.91 -5.98
C SER A 79 3.87 -6.11 -6.89
N ARG A 80 3.57 -7.33 -6.41
CA ARG A 80 3.56 -8.54 -7.23
C ARG A 80 2.24 -8.61 -8.01
N PRO A 81 2.25 -8.62 -9.36
CA PRO A 81 1.03 -8.50 -10.15
C PRO A 81 0.01 -9.63 -9.92
N HIS A 82 0.48 -10.87 -9.80
CA HIS A 82 -0.37 -12.05 -9.60
C HIS A 82 -1.05 -12.06 -8.22
N GLU A 83 -0.31 -11.77 -7.15
CA GLU A 83 -0.87 -11.64 -5.80
C GLU A 83 -1.87 -10.48 -5.73
N ARG A 84 -1.53 -9.32 -6.30
CA ARG A 84 -2.44 -8.18 -6.31
C ARG A 84 -3.74 -8.48 -7.07
N LEU A 85 -3.64 -9.15 -8.21
CA LEU A 85 -4.80 -9.53 -9.01
C LEU A 85 -5.71 -10.48 -8.23
N ALA A 86 -5.16 -11.50 -7.57
CA ALA A 86 -5.93 -12.38 -6.70
C ALA A 86 -6.62 -11.61 -5.55
N LEU A 87 -5.94 -10.62 -4.96
CA LEU A 87 -6.53 -9.78 -3.90
C LEU A 87 -7.74 -8.98 -4.39
N ILE A 88 -7.67 -8.45 -5.62
CA ILE A 88 -8.72 -7.63 -6.22
C ILE A 88 -9.89 -8.50 -6.69
N GLU A 89 -9.60 -9.60 -7.39
CA GLU A 89 -10.62 -10.50 -7.94
C GLU A 89 -11.50 -11.11 -6.84
N HIS A 90 -10.89 -11.54 -5.74
CA HIS A 90 -11.63 -12.09 -4.60
C HIS A 90 -12.27 -11.01 -3.70
N GLY A 91 -12.07 -9.72 -4.01
CA GLY A 91 -12.74 -8.63 -3.31
C GLY A 91 -12.18 -8.33 -1.91
N PHE A 92 -10.91 -8.64 -1.65
CA PHE A 92 -10.33 -8.56 -0.31
C PHE A 92 -10.12 -7.13 0.19
N ILE A 93 -10.42 -6.92 1.47
CA ILE A 93 -9.94 -5.75 2.21
C ILE A 93 -8.56 -6.10 2.75
N VAL A 94 -7.51 -5.40 2.29
CA VAL A 94 -6.13 -5.73 2.65
C VAL A 94 -5.53 -4.60 3.45
N ILE A 95 -4.98 -4.94 4.61
CA ILE A 95 -4.33 -4.01 5.51
C ILE A 95 -2.85 -4.36 5.57
N PHE A 96 -2.03 -3.45 5.09
CA PHE A 96 -0.58 -3.53 5.12
C PHE A 96 -0.03 -2.70 6.28
N PHE A 97 1.10 -3.12 6.83
CA PHE A 97 1.90 -2.22 7.67
C PHE A 97 2.82 -1.33 6.80
N GLU A 98 3.48 -0.35 7.39
CA GLU A 98 4.56 0.38 6.70
C GLU A 98 5.81 -0.49 6.57
N ALA A 99 6.70 -0.15 5.63
CA ALA A 99 7.91 -0.93 5.37
C ALA A 99 8.81 -1.12 6.61
N GLN A 100 8.82 -0.14 7.52
CA GLN A 100 9.56 -0.21 8.78
C GLN A 100 9.12 -1.37 9.68
N TRP A 101 7.89 -1.86 9.52
CA TRP A 101 7.37 -2.97 10.31
C TRP A 101 8.25 -4.21 10.22
N SER A 102 8.76 -4.55 9.03
CA SER A 102 9.54 -5.78 8.83
C SER A 102 10.74 -5.85 9.76
N ASP A 103 11.41 -4.72 10.00
CA ASP A 103 12.62 -4.59 10.81
C ASP A 103 12.35 -4.59 12.32
N TRP A 104 11.09 -4.45 12.74
CA TRP A 104 10.74 -4.36 14.15
C TRP A 104 10.78 -5.72 14.86
N LYS A 105 11.18 -5.69 16.13
CA LYS A 105 11.17 -6.86 17.02
C LYS A 105 9.75 -7.22 17.45
N PHE A 106 9.60 -8.46 17.91
CA PHE A 106 8.33 -9.09 18.30
C PHE A 106 7.42 -8.19 19.16
N TRP A 107 7.91 -7.71 20.31
CA TRP A 107 7.09 -6.94 21.25
C TRP A 107 6.58 -5.62 20.66
N ARG A 108 7.43 -4.93 19.89
CA ARG A 108 7.06 -3.67 19.23
C ARG A 108 6.01 -3.88 18.15
N LYS A 109 6.12 -4.97 17.38
CA LYS A 109 5.07 -5.40 16.44
C LYS A 109 3.76 -5.67 17.19
N CYS A 110 3.83 -6.39 18.30
CA CYS A 110 2.63 -6.74 19.06
C CYS A 110 1.91 -5.52 19.62
N ALA A 111 2.64 -4.64 20.29
CA ALA A 111 2.07 -3.42 20.85
C ALA A 111 1.43 -2.54 19.76
N LEU A 112 2.06 -2.41 18.59
CA LEU A 112 1.52 -1.58 17.51
C LEU A 112 0.24 -2.19 16.93
N LEU A 113 0.18 -3.51 16.70
CA LEU A 113 -1.06 -4.14 16.21
C LEU A 113 -2.19 -3.99 17.23
N ILE A 114 -1.92 -4.18 18.52
CA ILE A 114 -2.94 -4.03 19.57
C ILE A 114 -3.44 -2.57 19.60
N HIS A 115 -2.54 -1.60 19.56
CA HIS A 115 -2.88 -0.17 19.50
C HIS A 115 -3.79 0.17 18.31
N TRP A 116 -3.46 -0.34 17.12
CA TRP A 116 -4.21 -0.05 15.90
C TRP A 116 -5.44 -0.93 15.67
N TRP A 117 -5.61 -2.01 16.45
CA TRP A 117 -6.70 -2.96 16.26
C TRP A 117 -8.10 -2.33 16.27
N PRO A 118 -8.46 -1.41 17.19
CA PRO A 118 -9.78 -0.77 17.18
C PRO A 118 -10.05 0.00 15.88
N VAL A 119 -9.05 0.71 15.36
CA VAL A 119 -9.15 1.47 14.11
C VAL A 119 -9.30 0.53 12.92
N ILE A 120 -8.50 -0.55 12.89
CA ILE A 120 -8.56 -1.61 11.88
C ILE A 120 -9.96 -2.25 11.85
N ALA A 121 -10.44 -2.69 13.00
CA ALA A 121 -11.75 -3.30 13.19
C ALA A 121 -12.89 -2.38 12.69
N ALA A 122 -12.86 -1.10 13.11
CA ALA A 122 -13.85 -0.12 12.69
C ALA A 122 -13.81 0.14 11.17
N LYS A 123 -12.61 0.15 10.58
CA LYS A 123 -12.46 0.35 9.13
C LYS A 123 -13.01 -0.83 8.34
N ILE A 124 -12.65 -2.05 8.73
CA ILE A 124 -13.11 -3.29 8.10
C ILE A 124 -14.64 -3.35 8.07
N LYS A 125 -15.31 -3.01 9.17
CA LYS A 125 -16.77 -3.01 9.26
C LYS A 125 -17.46 -2.04 8.29
N ARG A 126 -16.80 -0.91 7.98
CA ARG A 126 -17.37 0.16 7.15
C ARG A 126 -17.06 -0.01 5.66
N THR A 127 -15.94 -0.66 5.33
CA THR A 127 -15.51 -0.82 3.95
C THR A 127 -16.32 -1.91 3.24
N ARG A 128 -16.77 -1.61 2.02
CA ARG A 128 -17.40 -2.57 1.10
C ARG A 128 -16.53 -2.70 -0.14
N GLY A 129 -16.22 -3.92 -0.54
CA GLY A 129 -15.41 -4.24 -1.73
C GLY A 129 -13.90 -4.22 -1.51
N ALA A 130 -13.15 -4.51 -2.58
CA ALA A 130 -11.69 -4.59 -2.55
C ALA A 130 -11.07 -3.22 -2.22
N SER A 131 -10.28 -3.15 -1.15
CA SER A 131 -9.66 -1.90 -0.72
C SER A 131 -8.37 -2.16 0.03
N PHE A 132 -7.33 -1.39 -0.30
CA PHE A 132 -6.03 -1.49 0.36
C PHE A 132 -5.78 -0.32 1.31
N TYR A 133 -5.27 -0.64 2.49
CA TYR A 133 -4.94 0.34 3.52
C TYR A 133 -3.55 0.10 4.10
N HIS A 134 -2.91 1.18 4.58
CA HIS A 134 -1.68 1.12 5.35
C HIS A 134 -1.91 1.58 6.80
N VAL A 135 -1.39 0.79 7.72
CA VAL A 135 -1.23 1.14 9.13
C VAL A 135 0.09 1.90 9.27
N PRO A 136 0.08 3.16 9.75
CA PRO A 136 1.30 3.90 9.99
C PRO A 136 2.07 3.33 11.19
N CYS A 137 3.40 3.36 11.14
CA CYS A 137 4.26 2.92 12.22
C CYS A 137 4.43 3.99 13.31
N ASN A 138 3.31 4.55 13.80
CA ASN A 138 3.29 5.54 14.88
C ASN A 138 2.21 5.23 15.93
N TRP A 139 2.24 5.95 17.05
CA TRP A 139 1.40 5.70 18.24
C TRP A 139 0.29 6.74 18.42
N VAL A 140 -0.22 7.30 17.32
CA VAL A 140 -1.26 8.33 17.39
C VAL A 140 -2.60 7.69 17.77
N GLU A 141 -3.25 8.22 18.81
CA GLU A 141 -4.60 7.83 19.18
C GLU A 141 -5.62 8.34 18.14
N ASN A 142 -6.64 7.54 17.83
CA ASN A 142 -7.67 7.86 16.83
C ASN A 142 -7.13 8.21 15.43
N GLY A 143 -5.94 7.73 15.09
CA GLY A 143 -5.35 7.96 13.79
C GLY A 143 -6.15 7.32 12.64
N LYS A 144 -5.82 7.69 11.40
CA LYS A 144 -6.49 7.20 10.20
C LYS A 144 -5.59 6.26 9.41
N LEU A 145 -6.15 5.15 8.94
CA LEU A 145 -5.47 4.29 7.98
C LEU A 145 -5.32 5.01 6.64
N ARG A 146 -4.12 4.93 6.06
CA ARG A 146 -3.86 5.54 4.75
C ARG A 146 -4.41 4.66 3.64
N TRP A 147 -5.28 5.19 2.80
CA TRP A 147 -5.76 4.47 1.63
C TRP A 147 -4.65 4.30 0.59
N VAL A 148 -4.64 3.15 -0.08
CA VAL A 148 -3.74 2.86 -1.19
C VAL A 148 -4.55 2.44 -2.41
N SER A 149 -4.12 2.96 -3.56
CA SER A 149 -4.74 2.65 -4.84
C SER A 149 -4.59 1.17 -5.18
N ASN A 150 -5.69 0.59 -5.68
CA ASN A 150 -5.73 -0.79 -6.17
C ASN A 150 -5.05 -0.94 -7.56
N LYS A 151 -4.66 0.18 -8.21
CA LYS A 151 -4.00 0.15 -9.52
C LYS A 151 -2.54 -0.30 -9.41
N ASP A 152 -2.01 -0.88 -10.48
CA ASP A 152 -0.63 -1.36 -10.52
C ASP A 152 0.36 -0.22 -10.23
N PRO A 153 1.20 -0.30 -9.19
CA PRO A 153 2.16 0.76 -8.90
C PRO A 153 3.16 0.97 -10.05
N LYS A 154 3.45 -0.07 -10.85
CA LYS A 154 4.29 0.07 -12.06
C LYS A 154 3.57 0.85 -13.15
N LEU A 155 2.32 0.51 -13.45
CA LEU A 155 1.51 1.24 -14.43
C LEU A 155 1.26 2.69 -14.00
N LEU A 156 1.00 2.93 -12.71
CA LEU A 156 0.87 4.28 -12.17
C LEU A 156 2.16 5.11 -12.33
N LYS A 157 3.34 4.52 -12.06
CA LYS A 157 4.62 5.22 -12.26
C LYS A 157 4.89 5.51 -13.73
N ILE A 158 4.60 4.55 -14.63
CA ILE A 158 4.74 4.75 -16.07
C ILE A 158 3.78 5.85 -16.54
N GLU A 159 2.52 5.81 -16.12
CA GLU A 159 1.49 6.79 -16.45
C GLU A 159 1.83 8.18 -15.92
N GLN A 160 2.34 8.29 -14.69
CA GLN A 160 2.82 9.55 -14.10
C GLN A 160 4.00 10.11 -14.90
N ARG A 161 4.98 9.27 -15.27
CA ARG A 161 6.11 9.67 -16.12
C ARG A 161 5.64 10.13 -17.51
N THR A 162 4.69 9.43 -18.13
CA THR A 162 4.13 9.85 -19.43
C THR A 162 3.35 11.15 -19.34
N ARG A 163 2.55 11.35 -18.27
CA ARG A 163 1.83 12.61 -18.03
C ARG A 163 2.79 13.77 -17.77
N ALA A 164 3.86 13.56 -17.01
CA ALA A 164 4.89 14.57 -16.78
C ALA A 164 5.62 14.94 -18.08
N ALA A 165 6.01 13.94 -18.89
CA ALA A 165 6.64 14.16 -20.19
C ALA A 165 5.71 14.89 -21.18
N LYS A 166 4.41 14.56 -21.21
CA LYS A 166 3.41 15.29 -22.02
C LYS A 166 3.26 16.74 -21.58
N ARG A 167 3.25 17.01 -20.27
CA ARG A 167 3.21 18.38 -19.71
C ARG A 167 4.46 19.19 -20.06
N GLN A 168 5.64 18.58 -20.01
CA GLN A 168 6.88 19.25 -20.42
C GLN A 168 6.89 19.56 -21.92
N LYS A 169 6.51 18.62 -22.79
CA LYS A 169 6.40 18.86 -24.24
C LYS A 169 5.41 19.96 -24.61
N LYS A 170 4.30 20.10 -23.86
CA LYS A 170 3.35 21.19 -24.07
C LYS A 170 3.95 22.56 -23.68
N LYS A 171 4.67 22.63 -22.55
CA LYS A 171 5.37 23.85 -22.12
C LYS A 171 6.46 24.31 -23.09
N THR A 172 7.21 23.41 -23.72
CA THR A 172 8.22 23.78 -24.72
C THR A 172 7.61 24.19 -26.05
N LYS A 173 6.43 23.66 -26.41
CA LYS A 173 5.71 24.04 -27.64
C LYS A 173 5.01 25.40 -27.53
N ASP A 174 4.53 25.75 -26.33
CA ASP A 174 3.84 27.02 -26.06
C ASP A 174 4.82 28.17 -25.70
N MET A 175 6.14 27.95 -25.77
CA MET A 175 7.13 29.03 -25.62
C MET A 175 7.24 29.81 -26.93
N PRO A 176 6.99 31.14 -26.94
CA PRO A 176 7.16 31.93 -28.14
C PRO A 176 8.64 31.92 -28.56
N THR A 177 8.91 31.50 -29.79
CA THR A 177 10.22 31.65 -30.43
C THR A 177 10.55 33.14 -30.46
N LYS A 178 11.57 33.57 -29.70
CA LYS A 178 12.11 34.92 -29.83
C LYS A 178 12.49 35.15 -31.29
N PRO A 179 12.11 36.28 -31.90
CA PRO A 179 12.61 36.63 -33.22
C PRO A 179 14.14 36.74 -33.13
N SER A 180 14.85 36.10 -34.06
CA SER A 180 16.30 36.25 -34.18
C SER A 180 16.58 37.67 -34.65
N ASP A 181 17.20 38.49 -33.80
CA ASP A 181 17.67 39.81 -34.19
C ASP A 181 18.71 39.65 -35.32
N GLY A 182 18.39 40.20 -36.49
CA GLY A 182 19.29 40.31 -37.63
C GLY A 182 20.48 41.24 -37.33
N PRO A 183 21.47 41.32 -38.24
CA PRO A 183 22.74 41.98 -37.97
C PRO A 183 22.54 43.49 -37.74
N LEU A 184 23.06 43.95 -36.61
CA LEU A 184 23.01 45.34 -36.12
C LEU A 184 23.96 46.20 -36.99
N PHE A 185 23.39 47.10 -37.79
CA PHE A 185 24.16 48.07 -38.57
C PHE A 185 24.84 49.12 -37.67
N ASP A 186 26.10 49.39 -37.96
CA ASP A 186 26.95 50.48 -37.49
C ASP A 186 26.37 51.87 -37.79
N TYR A 187 26.39 52.78 -36.82
CA TYR A 187 26.64 54.24 -36.94
C TYR A 187 26.99 54.74 -35.52
N ALA A 188 28.27 54.96 -35.21
CA ALA A 188 29.02 56.22 -35.34
C ALA A 188 28.77 57.20 -34.18
N GLU A 189 29.82 57.49 -33.41
CA GLU A 189 30.04 58.85 -32.90
C GLU A 189 31.54 59.09 -32.75
N ALA A 190 32.05 59.87 -33.70
CA ALA A 190 33.30 60.57 -33.58
C ALA A 190 33.07 61.83 -32.73
N ASP A 191 34.01 62.10 -31.85
CA ASP A 191 34.81 63.34 -31.78
C ASP A 191 34.95 63.94 -30.38
N ALA A 192 36.08 64.66 -30.24
CA ALA A 192 36.55 65.52 -29.16
C ALA A 192 37.39 64.88 -28.03
N GLY A 193 38.71 65.02 -28.18
CA GLY A 193 39.72 64.64 -27.20
C GLY A 193 40.07 65.70 -26.14
N LYS A 194 41.08 65.37 -25.32
CA LYS A 194 42.16 66.26 -24.81
C LYS A 194 43.10 65.53 -23.84
N GLY A 195 44.41 65.75 -24.05
CA GLY A 195 45.50 65.69 -23.06
C GLY A 195 46.19 64.32 -22.96
N ARG A 196 47.50 64.17 -23.19
CA ARG A 196 48.66 65.08 -23.06
C ARG A 196 49.73 64.70 -24.08
#